data_AF-A0A2V9T0P3-F1
#
_entry.id   AF-A0A2V9T0P3-F1
#
_cell.length_a   1.000
_cell.length_b   1.000
_cell.length_c   1.000
_cell.angle_alpha   90.00
_cell.angle_beta   90.00
_cell.angle_gamma   90.00
#
_symmetry.space_group_name_H-M   'P 1'
#
loop_
_entity.id
_entity.type
_entity.pdbx_description
1 polymer ?
#
loop_
_entity_poly.entity_id
_entity_poly.type
_entity_poly.pdbx_seq_one_letter_code
_entity_poly.pdbx_strand_id
1 'polypeptide(L)' 'MAARKTDGNPHLRLHFGLGRARGATRVAVKWLGGTQENFEHVTANQLVVIQEGKGIVAQEKF' A
#
# COMPACT_ATOMS: atom_id res chain seq x y z
N MET A 1 -26.63 -6.68 -7.98
CA MET A 1 -25.94 -7.26 -6.80
C MET A 1 -24.57 -7.74 -7.26
N ALA A 2 -23.50 -7.03 -6.94
CA ALA A 2 -22.13 -7.52 -7.12
C ALA A 2 -21.58 -7.81 -5.72
N ALA A 3 -21.50 -9.10 -5.38
CA ALA A 3 -20.93 -9.53 -4.11
C ALA A 3 -19.46 -9.09 -4.07
N ARG A 4 -19.15 -8.13 -3.20
CA ARG A 4 -17.76 -7.87 -2.79
C ARG A 4 -17.33 -9.12 -2.03
N LYS A 5 -16.55 -9.99 -2.68
CA LYS A 5 -15.84 -11.08 -2.02
C LYS A 5 -14.87 -10.43 -1.03
N THR A 6 -15.25 -10.35 0.23
CA THR A 6 -14.28 -10.23 1.31
C THR A 6 -13.78 -11.64 1.55
N ASP A 7 -12.66 -11.97 0.90
CA ASP A 7 -11.81 -13.05 1.38
C ASP A 7 -11.48 -12.76 2.85
N GLY A 8 -11.48 -13.79 3.70
CA GLY A 8 -11.36 -13.65 5.16
C GLY A 8 -9.98 -13.21 5.65
N ASN A 9 -9.43 -12.14 5.07
CA ASN A 9 -8.19 -11.50 5.47
C ASN A 9 -8.55 -10.19 6.18
N PRO A 10 -8.08 -9.92 7.43
CA PRO A 10 -8.29 -8.61 8.04
C PRO A 10 -7.82 -7.53 7.06
N HIS A 11 -8.70 -6.58 6.73
CA HIS A 11 -8.37 -5.42 5.90
C HIS A 11 -7.37 -4.53 6.64
N LEU A 12 -6.10 -4.95 6.69
CA LEU A 12 -4.99 -4.19 7.21
C LEU A 12 -4.72 -3.03 6.25
N ARG A 13 -5.47 -1.94 6.47
CA ARG A 13 -5.27 -0.67 5.78
C ARG A 13 -4.55 0.28 6.73
N LEU A 14 -3.35 0.67 6.33
CA LEU A 14 -2.59 1.69 7.04
C LEU A 14 -2.83 3.05 6.39
N HIS A 15 -2.98 4.07 7.23
CA HIS A 15 -3.08 5.45 6.81
C HIS A 15 -1.89 6.22 7.39
N PHE A 16 -1.19 6.95 6.53
CA PHE A 16 -0.06 7.78 6.91
C PHE A 16 -0.36 9.23 6.53
N GLY A 17 -0.43 10.11 7.53
CA GLY A 17 -0.57 11.54 7.29
C GLY A 17 0.74 12.13 6.79
N LEU A 18 0.73 12.71 5.58
CA LEU A 18 1.91 13.34 4.98
C LEU A 18 1.92 14.88 5.12
N GLY A 19 0.92 15.46 5.78
CA GLY A 19 0.76 16.91 5.92
C GLY A 19 0.66 17.59 4.54
N ARG A 20 1.56 18.54 4.26
CA ARG A 20 1.62 19.27 2.99
C ARG A 20 2.50 18.59 1.92
N ALA A 21 3.13 17.46 2.23
CA ALA A 21 3.99 16.78 1.27
C ALA A 21 3.16 16.18 0.12
N ARG A 22 3.69 16.26 -1.10
CA ARG A 22 3.03 15.75 -2.31
C ARG A 22 3.14 14.23 -2.47
N GLY A 23 3.95 13.58 -1.65
CA GLY A 23 4.18 12.15 -1.65
C GLY A 23 5.19 11.75 -0.60
N ALA A 24 5.29 10.45 -0.35
CA ALA A 24 6.35 9.87 0.47
C ALA A 24 7.60 9.66 -0.39
N THR A 25 8.77 10.05 0.14
CA THR A 25 10.05 9.76 -0.53
C THR A 25 10.24 8.27 -0.69
N ARG A 26 10.00 7.49 0.38
CA ARG A 26 10.09 6.04 0.42
C ARG A 26 8.97 5.43 1.25
N VAL A 27 8.41 4.33 0.77
CA VAL A 27 7.64 3.37 1.56
C VAL A 27 8.47 2.08 1.63
N ALA A 28 8.83 1.65 2.83
CA ALA A 28 9.58 0.41 3.05
C ALA A 28 8.68 -0.61 3.75
N VAL A 29 8.57 -1.81 3.17
CA VAL A 29 7.82 -2.92 3.75
C VAL A 29 8.81 -4.00 4.16
N LYS A 30 8.81 -4.35 5.45
CA LYS A 30 9.54 -5.50 5.99
C LYS A 30 8.55 -6.64 6.18
N TRP A 31 8.71 -7.69 5.41
CA TRP A 31 7.84 -8.86 5.44
C TRP A 31 8.26 -9.81 6.57
N LEU A 32 7.32 -10.62 7.04
CA LEU A 32 7.60 -11.61 8.09
C LEU A 32 8.61 -12.67 7.63
N GLY A 33 8.69 -12.94 6.32
CA GLY A 33 9.70 -13.82 5.72
C GLY A 33 11.12 -13.22 5.68
N GLY A 34 11.32 -11.99 6.18
CA GLY A 34 12.61 -11.31 6.23
C GLY A 34 12.95 -10.48 4.98
N THR A 35 12.20 -10.64 3.90
CA THR A 35 12.34 -9.80 2.70
C THR A 35 11.99 -8.35 3.03
N GLN A 36 12.75 -7.40 2.48
CA GLN A 36 12.42 -5.98 2.53
C GLN A 36 12.25 -5.43 1.11
N GLU A 37 11.14 -4.74 0.86
CA GLU A 37 10.87 -4.06 -0.40
C GLU A 37 10.75 -2.55 -0.16
N ASN A 38 11.38 -1.75 -1.02
CA ASN A 38 11.36 -0.29 -0.95
C ASN A 38 10.70 0.27 -2.22
N PHE A 39 9.74 1.18 -2.03
CA PHE A 39 9.02 1.87 -3.09
C PHE A 39 9.29 3.37 -2.98
N GLU A 40 9.95 3.95 -3.97
CA GLU A 40 10.31 5.38 -3.98
C GLU A 40 9.21 6.23 -4.63
N HIS A 41 9.16 7.51 -4.27
CA HIS A 41 8.31 8.54 -4.89
C HIS A 41 6.81 8.18 -4.93
N VAL A 42 6.29 7.63 -3.84
CA VAL A 42 4.87 7.26 -3.73
C VAL A 42 4.03 8.52 -3.56
N THR A 43 3.22 8.83 -4.57
CA THR A 43 2.32 10.01 -4.56
C THR A 43 1.39 10.00 -3.34
N ALA A 44 1.09 11.18 -2.79
CA ALA A 44 0.10 11.34 -1.74
C ALA A 44 -1.34 11.13 -2.26
N ASN A 45 -2.30 11.06 -1.33
CA ASN A 45 -3.73 10.99 -1.63
C ASN A 45 -4.14 9.80 -2.53
N GLN A 46 -3.52 8.64 -2.29
CA GLN A 46 -3.86 7.40 -2.99
C GLN A 46 -3.80 6.21 -2.05
N LEU A 47 -4.52 5.16 -2.41
CA LEU A 47 -4.36 3.81 -1.92
C LEU A 47 -3.40 3.05 -2.84
N VAL A 48 -2.37 2.43 -2.27
CA VAL A 48 -1.54 1.43 -2.94
C VAL A 48 -1.74 0.07 -2.31
N VAL A 49 -1.88 -0.97 -3.13
CA VAL A 49 -1.91 -2.36 -2.67
C VAL A 49 -0.56 -2.99 -3.02
N ILE A 50 0.14 -3.46 -1.98
CA ILE A 50 1.46 -4.08 -2.12
C ILE A 50 1.32 -5.57 -1.80
N GLN A 51 1.84 -6.41 -2.68
CA GLN A 51 1.92 -7.85 -2.48
C GLN A 51 3.40 -8.28 -2.44
N GLU A 52 3.80 -9.00 -1.39
CA GLU A 52 5.17 -9.51 -1.20
C GLU A 52 5.69 -10.20 -2.47
N GLY A 53 6.88 -9.77 -2.92
CA GLY A 53 7.56 -10.31 -4.10
C GLY A 53 6.96 -9.89 -5.44
N LYS A 54 5.83 -9.16 -5.43
CA LYS A 54 5.17 -8.64 -6.64
C LYS A 54 5.18 -7.11 -6.71
N GLY A 55 5.48 -6.44 -5.60
CA GLY A 55 5.47 -4.99 -5.50
C GLY A 55 4.05 -4.40 -5.46
N ILE A 56 3.87 -3.22 -6.06
CA ILE A 56 2.57 -2.53 -6.11
C ILE A 56 1.70 -3.16 -7.21
N VAL A 57 0.61 -3.81 -6.80
CA VAL A 57 -0.31 -4.53 -7.69
C VAL A 57 -1.61 -3.78 -8.00
N ALA A 58 -1.92 -2.73 -7.23
CA ALA A 58 -3.02 -1.82 -7.52
C ALA A 58 -2.77 -0.41 -6.96
N GLN A 59 -3.32 0.60 -7.62
CA GLN A 59 -3.29 1.99 -7.20
C GLN A 59 -4.65 2.63 -7.46
N GLU A 60 -5.17 3.36 -6.47
CA GLU A 60 -6.46 4.06 -6.55
C GLU A 60 -6.30 5.44 -5.93
N LYS A 61 -6.68 6.50 -6.64
CA LYS A 61 -6.69 7.86 -6.09
C LYS A 61 -7.93 8.06 -5.23
N PHE A 62 -7.79 8.84 -4.16
CA PHE A 62 -8.94 9.31 -3.37
C PHE A 62 -9.67 10.46 -4.05
#